data_AF-S8C296-F1
#
_entry.id   AF-S8C296-F1
#
_cell.length_a   1.000
_cell.length_b   1.000
_cell.length_c   1.000
_cell.angle_alpha   90.00
_cell.angle_beta   90.00
_cell.angle_gamma   90.00
#
_symmetry.space_group_name_H-M   'P 1'
#
loop_
_entity.id
_entity.type
_entity.pdbx_description
1 polymer ?
#
loop_
_entity_poly.entity_id
_entity_poly.type
_entity_poly.pdbx_seq_one_letter_code
_entity_poly.pdbx_strand_id
1 'polypeptide(L)'
;QPRRRRKKNQAEGEDAAAMRKRKLSEEQVNMLERYFGDDHKLESERKDRIAADLGLDPRQVAVWFQNRRARWKSKKLEEEYLRLKAEHENSFVEKCRLETQLAKLKEQLDEAEREIQRLSERG
;
A
#
# COMPACT_ATOMS: atom_id res chain seq x y z
N GLN A 1 -17.12 -19.23 16.87
CA GLN A 1 -16.98 -20.48 16.08
C GLN A 1 -15.72 -20.41 15.22
N PRO A 2 -14.68 -21.24 15.43
CA PRO A 2 -13.53 -21.28 14.55
C PRO A 2 -13.76 -22.24 13.39
N ARG A 3 -13.47 -21.79 12.17
CA ARG A 3 -13.66 -22.53 10.92
C ARG A 3 -12.78 -23.79 10.89
N ARG A 4 -13.43 -24.95 10.75
CA ARG A 4 -12.82 -26.28 10.62
C ARG A 4 -11.78 -26.33 9.51
N ARG A 5 -10.50 -26.41 9.86
CA ARG A 5 -9.40 -26.81 8.97
C ARG A 5 -9.56 -28.31 8.67
N ARG A 6 -10.08 -28.65 7.48
CA ARG A 6 -10.24 -30.04 7.02
C ARG A 6 -8.87 -30.72 6.98
N LYS A 7 -8.67 -31.73 7.83
CA LYS A 7 -7.51 -32.64 7.83
C LYS A 7 -7.79 -33.73 6.80
N LYS A 8 -6.94 -33.90 5.79
CA LYS A 8 -7.00 -35.03 4.84
C LYS A 8 -5.64 -35.72 4.84
N ASN A 9 -5.66 -37.01 5.16
CA ASN A 9 -4.51 -37.91 5.29
C ASN A 9 -3.98 -38.38 3.92
N GLN A 10 -2.65 -38.58 3.88
CA GLN A 10 -1.83 -39.55 3.12
C GLN A 10 -2.10 -39.83 1.64
N ALA A 11 -1.17 -39.37 0.79
CA ALA A 11 -0.80 -39.96 -0.51
C ALA A 11 0.63 -39.49 -0.87
N GLU A 12 1.66 -40.09 -0.26
CA GLU A 12 3.06 -39.61 -0.32
C GLU A 12 3.82 -39.91 -1.64
N GLY A 13 3.12 -40.31 -2.72
CA GLY A 13 3.73 -40.55 -4.05
C GLY A 13 3.26 -39.64 -5.18
N GLU A 14 2.06 -39.05 -5.09
CA GLU A 14 1.48 -38.17 -6.13
C GLU A 14 1.65 -36.67 -5.81
N ASP A 15 2.02 -36.35 -4.57
CA ASP A 15 2.02 -34.98 -4.04
C ASP A 15 3.07 -34.09 -4.72
N ALA A 16 4.20 -34.63 -5.17
CA ALA A 16 5.20 -33.83 -5.91
C ALA A 16 4.70 -33.42 -7.32
N ALA A 17 3.88 -34.24 -7.98
CA ALA A 17 3.29 -33.88 -9.28
C ALA A 17 2.09 -32.96 -9.12
N ALA A 18 1.25 -33.18 -8.10
CA ALA A 18 0.15 -32.28 -7.74
C ALA A 18 0.65 -30.92 -7.23
N MET A 19 1.76 -30.88 -6.50
CA MET A 19 2.41 -29.66 -6.03
C MET A 19 3.12 -28.91 -7.16
N ARG A 20 3.68 -29.63 -8.15
CA ARG A 20 4.14 -29.03 -9.41
C ARG A 20 2.99 -28.40 -10.20
N LYS A 21 1.81 -29.03 -10.27
CA LYS A 21 0.60 -28.42 -10.85
C LYS A 21 0.10 -27.19 -10.07
N ARG A 22 0.45 -27.05 -8.77
CA ARG A 22 0.07 -25.89 -7.94
C ARG A 22 0.95 -24.67 -8.14
N LYS A 23 2.21 -24.84 -8.54
CA LYS A 23 3.19 -23.75 -8.69
C LYS A 23 3.29 -23.37 -10.16
N LEU A 24 2.92 -22.14 -10.48
CA LEU A 24 3.05 -21.59 -11.84
C LEU A 24 4.53 -21.47 -12.20
N SER A 25 4.88 -21.77 -13.45
CA SER A 25 6.22 -21.49 -13.97
C SER A 25 6.46 -19.99 -14.07
N GLU A 26 7.73 -19.58 -14.14
CA GLU A 26 8.09 -18.17 -14.31
C GLU A 26 7.50 -17.59 -15.61
N GLU A 27 7.53 -18.36 -16.70
CA GLU A 27 6.92 -17.97 -17.97
C GLU A 27 5.40 -17.78 -17.86
N GLN A 28 4.71 -18.69 -17.16
CA GLN A 28 3.28 -18.55 -16.89
C GLN A 28 2.98 -17.30 -16.05
N VAL A 29 3.79 -17.01 -15.03
CA VAL A 29 3.66 -15.80 -14.23
C VAL A 29 3.88 -14.56 -15.09
N ASN A 30 4.91 -14.53 -15.93
CA ASN A 30 5.22 -13.40 -16.80
C ASN A 30 4.08 -13.09 -17.78
N MET A 31 3.49 -14.12 -18.39
CA MET A 31 2.31 -13.93 -19.24
C MET A 31 1.08 -13.47 -18.45
N LEU A 32 0.83 -14.02 -17.25
CA LEU A 32 -0.25 -13.54 -16.39
C LEU A 32 -0.06 -12.08 -15.97
N GLU A 33 1.18 -11.64 -15.74
CA GLU A 33 1.50 -10.23 -15.47
C GLU A 33 1.26 -9.33 -16.67
N ARG A 34 1.61 -9.77 -17.90
CA ARG A 34 1.28 -9.05 -19.13
C ARG A 34 -0.22 -8.89 -19.31
N TYR A 35 -0.96 -9.99 -19.23
CA TYR A 35 -2.42 -9.95 -19.29
C TYR A 35 -2.99 -9.06 -18.19
N PHE A 36 -2.49 -9.14 -16.96
CA PHE A 36 -2.92 -8.24 -15.90
C PHE A 36 -2.69 -6.77 -16.26
N GLY A 37 -1.51 -6.43 -16.80
CA GLY A 37 -1.18 -5.07 -17.22
C GLY A 37 -2.15 -4.47 -18.25
N ASP A 38 -2.68 -5.30 -19.16
CA ASP A 38 -3.66 -4.85 -20.15
C ASP A 38 -5.04 -4.57 -19.54
N ASP A 39 -5.50 -5.46 -18.65
CA ASP A 39 -6.75 -5.30 -17.91
C ASP A 39 -6.71 -6.08 -16.59
N HIS A 40 -6.92 -5.37 -15.49
CA HIS A 40 -6.99 -5.94 -14.13
C HIS A 40 -8.29 -6.73 -13.88
N LYS A 41 -9.32 -6.54 -14.70
CA LYS A 41 -10.59 -7.26 -14.64
C LYS A 41 -10.48 -8.57 -15.41
N LEU A 42 -11.00 -9.63 -14.79
CA LEU A 42 -10.95 -10.97 -15.34
C LEU A 42 -12.37 -11.44 -15.64
N GLU A 43 -12.83 -11.15 -16.86
CA GLU A 43 -14.10 -11.65 -17.38
C GLU A 43 -14.05 -13.15 -17.67
N SER A 44 -15.20 -13.84 -17.66
CA SER A 44 -15.19 -15.32 -17.79
C SER A 44 -14.59 -15.79 -19.11
N GLU A 45 -14.97 -15.18 -20.23
CA GLU A 45 -14.45 -15.56 -21.54
C GLU A 45 -12.93 -15.29 -21.66
N ARG A 46 -12.47 -14.21 -21.05
CA ARG A 46 -11.04 -13.87 -21.01
C ARG A 46 -10.25 -14.84 -20.13
N LYS A 47 -10.80 -15.21 -18.98
CA LYS A 47 -10.24 -16.23 -18.09
C LYS A 47 -10.07 -17.56 -18.81
N ASP A 48 -11.08 -17.99 -19.56
CA ASP A 48 -11.04 -19.27 -20.27
C ASP A 48 -10.00 -19.24 -21.40
N ARG A 49 -9.88 -18.11 -22.12
CA ARG A 49 -8.80 -17.88 -23.11
C ARG A 49 -7.40 -17.93 -22.49
N ILE A 50 -7.16 -17.15 -21.44
CA ILE A 50 -5.86 -17.11 -20.74
C ILE A 50 -5.49 -18.50 -20.17
N ALA A 51 -6.49 -19.23 -19.65
CA ALA A 51 -6.29 -20.59 -19.14
C ALA A 51 -5.85 -21.55 -20.25
N ALA A 52 -6.49 -21.48 -21.42
CA ALA A 52 -6.12 -22.28 -22.59
C ALA A 52 -4.70 -21.95 -23.08
N ASP A 53 -4.38 -20.66 -23.25
CA ASP A 53 -3.07 -20.19 -23.73
C ASP A 53 -1.92 -20.66 -22.82
N LEU A 54 -2.17 -20.74 -21.51
CA LEU A 54 -1.16 -21.07 -20.50
C LEU A 54 -1.14 -22.55 -20.08
N GLY A 55 -2.09 -23.34 -20.60
CA GLY A 55 -2.30 -24.72 -20.16
C GLY A 55 -2.63 -24.83 -18.66
N LEU A 56 -3.38 -23.86 -18.13
CA LEU A 56 -3.75 -23.76 -16.71
C LEU A 56 -5.22 -24.08 -16.49
N ASP A 57 -5.57 -24.50 -15.27
CA ASP A 57 -6.98 -24.56 -14.87
C ASP A 57 -7.54 -23.13 -14.72
N PRO A 58 -8.76 -22.84 -15.22
CA PRO A 58 -9.37 -21.51 -15.10
C PRO A 58 -9.47 -20.99 -13.66
N ARG A 59 -9.55 -21.87 -12.67
CA ARG A 59 -9.51 -21.52 -11.25
C ARG A 59 -8.14 -21.00 -10.83
N GLN A 60 -7.05 -21.53 -11.38
CA GLN A 60 -5.70 -21.03 -11.09
C GLN A 60 -5.53 -19.59 -11.59
N VAL A 61 -6.00 -19.31 -12.81
CA VAL A 61 -6.02 -17.95 -13.37
C VAL A 61 -6.86 -17.03 -12.48
N ALA A 62 -8.07 -17.45 -12.07
CA ALA A 62 -8.93 -16.67 -11.20
C ALA A 62 -8.28 -16.34 -9.84
N VAL A 63 -7.69 -17.34 -9.18
CA VAL A 63 -7.00 -17.18 -7.88
C VAL A 63 -5.77 -16.28 -8.03
N TRP A 64 -5.01 -16.45 -9.11
CA TRP A 64 -3.84 -15.63 -9.38
C TRP A 64 -4.23 -14.16 -9.56
N PHE A 65 -5.25 -13.85 -10.38
CA PHE A 65 -5.75 -12.48 -10.57
C PHE A 65 -6.30 -11.88 -9.27
N GLN A 66 -7.01 -12.67 -8.45
CA GLN A 66 -7.48 -12.21 -7.13
C GLN A 66 -6.30 -11.82 -6.23
N ASN A 67 -5.30 -12.69 -6.11
CA ASN A 67 -4.10 -12.42 -5.32
C ASN A 67 -3.30 -11.24 -5.87
N ARG A 68 -3.21 -11.10 -7.19
CA ARG A 68 -2.51 -10.00 -7.84
C ARG A 68 -3.19 -8.67 -7.55
N ARG A 69 -4.53 -8.60 -7.66
CA ARG A 69 -5.31 -7.40 -7.27
C ARG A 69 -5.14 -7.07 -5.79
N ALA A 70 -5.13 -8.07 -4.91
CA ALA A 70 -4.92 -7.85 -3.48
C ALA A 70 -3.54 -7.22 -3.23
N ARG A 71 -2.47 -7.78 -3.82
CA ARG A 71 -1.10 -7.23 -3.71
C ARG A 71 -1.00 -5.82 -4.30
N TRP A 72 -1.61 -5.59 -5.46
CA TRP A 72 -1.61 -4.26 -6.09
C TRP A 72 -2.31 -3.22 -5.19
N LYS A 73 -3.47 -3.57 -4.61
CA LYS A 73 -4.18 -2.70 -3.68
C LYS A 73 -3.36 -2.42 -2.41
N SER A 74 -2.74 -3.46 -1.84
CA SER A 74 -1.86 -3.30 -0.68
C SER A 74 -0.68 -2.36 -0.97
N LYS A 75 0.00 -2.56 -2.10
CA LYS A 75 1.13 -1.70 -2.51
C LYS A 75 0.69 -0.25 -2.68
N LYS A 76 -0.44 -0.01 -3.36
CA LYS A 76 -0.99 1.34 -3.53
C LYS A 76 -1.32 2.01 -2.19
N LEU A 77 -1.91 1.27 -1.26
CA LEU A 77 -2.23 1.79 0.07
C LEU A 77 -0.97 2.11 0.88
N GLU A 78 0.06 1.27 0.78
CA GLU A 78 1.35 1.50 1.41
C GLU A 78 2.04 2.76 0.86
N GLU A 79 2.04 2.95 -0.46
CA GLU A 79 2.56 4.16 -1.11
C GLU A 79 1.81 5.42 -0.66
N GLU A 80 0.46 5.37 -0.61
CA GLU A 80 -0.34 6.50 -0.13
C GLU A 80 -0.07 6.82 1.35
N TYR A 81 0.08 5.79 2.19
CA TYR A 81 0.43 5.97 3.59
C TYR A 81 1.79 6.65 3.75
N LEU A 82 2.81 6.20 3.00
CA LEU A 82 4.15 6.79 3.04
C LEU A 82 4.14 8.25 2.59
N ARG A 83 3.39 8.58 1.52
CA ARG A 83 3.22 9.96 1.06
C ARG A 83 2.58 10.83 2.15
N LEU A 84 1.46 10.38 2.71
CA LEU A 84 0.74 11.14 3.73
C LEU A 84 1.58 11.34 5.00
N LYS A 85 2.36 10.33 5.38
CA LYS A 85 3.30 10.42 6.51
C LYS A 85 4.35 11.49 6.27
N ALA A 86 4.96 11.53 5.09
CA ALA A 86 5.97 12.55 4.74
C ALA A 86 5.37 13.96 4.73
N GLU A 87 4.15 14.13 4.19
CA GLU A 87 3.44 15.41 4.22
C GLU A 87 3.14 15.88 5.66
N HIS A 88 2.74 14.96 6.53
CA HIS A 88 2.51 15.23 7.94
C HIS A 88 3.80 15.62 8.67
N GLU A 89 4.90 14.89 8.46
CA GLU A 89 6.22 15.21 9.05
C GLU A 89 6.69 16.60 8.60
N ASN A 90 6.55 16.94 7.33
CA ASN A 90 6.89 18.26 6.82
C ASN A 90 6.02 19.37 7.45
N SER A 91 4.72 19.14 7.54
CA SER A 91 3.78 20.07 8.17
C SER A 91 4.08 20.27 9.66
N PHE A 92 4.51 19.22 10.35
CA PHE A 92 4.90 19.27 11.75
C PHE A 92 6.16 20.13 11.95
N VAL A 93 7.18 19.95 11.11
CA VAL A 93 8.41 20.77 11.16
C VAL A 93 8.09 22.24 10.91
N GLU A 94 7.28 22.54 9.90
CA GLU A 94 6.85 23.91 9.61
C GLU A 94 6.05 24.52 10.76
N LYS A 95 5.16 23.75 11.39
CA LYS A 95 4.44 24.18 12.59
C LYS A 95 5.41 24.54 13.72
N CYS A 96 6.37 23.68 14.05
CA CYS A 96 7.36 23.97 15.11
C CYS A 96 8.19 25.22 14.79
N ARG A 97 8.53 25.43 13.51
CA ARG A 97 9.23 26.63 13.05
C ARG A 97 8.37 27.88 13.28
N LEU A 98 7.10 27.85 12.89
CA LEU A 98 6.17 28.96 13.08
C LEU A 98 5.90 29.24 14.55
N GLU A 99 5.74 28.21 15.39
CA GLU A 99 5.58 28.37 16.83
C GLU A 99 6.79 29.08 17.46
N THR A 100 8.00 28.72 17.04
CA THR A 100 9.23 29.39 17.48
C THR A 100 9.26 30.86 17.05
N GLN A 101 8.89 31.16 15.80
CA GLN A 101 8.81 32.53 15.30
C GLN A 101 7.75 33.35 16.05
N LEU A 102 6.59 32.76 16.33
CA LEU A 102 5.53 33.40 17.11
C LEU A 102 5.97 33.72 18.54
N ALA A 103 6.68 32.81 19.20
CA ALA A 103 7.22 33.07 20.53
C ALA A 103 8.18 34.25 20.53
N LYS A 104 9.11 34.30 19.57
CA LYS A 104 10.06 35.41 19.41
C LYS A 104 9.37 36.74 19.14
N LEU A 105 8.38 36.76 18.24
CA LEU A 105 7.66 38.00 17.92
C LEU A 105 6.86 38.52 19.11
N LYS A 106 6.28 37.62 19.93
CA LYS A 106 5.59 38.01 21.17
C LYS A 106 6.56 38.64 22.17
N GLU A 107 7.74 38.05 22.37
CA GLU A 107 8.77 38.61 23.24
C GLU A 107 9.20 40.00 22.78
N GLN A 108 9.42 40.18 21.47
CA GLN A 108 9.76 41.48 20.89
C GLN A 108 8.66 42.52 21.06
N LEU A 109 7.39 42.11 20.96
CA LEU A 109 6.24 42.98 21.18
C LEU A 109 6.18 43.43 22.65
N ASP A 110 6.30 42.49 23.59
CA ASP A 110 6.30 42.78 25.03
C ASP A 110 7.45 43.73 25.42
N GLU A 111 8.64 43.54 24.83
CA GLU A 111 9.79 44.43 25.03
C GLU A 111 9.54 45.85 24.51
N ALA A 112 8.99 45.96 23.29
CA ALA A 112 8.65 47.25 22.70
C ALA A 112 7.57 47.99 23.51
N GLU A 113 6.54 47.28 23.97
CA GLU A 113 5.48 47.84 24.82
C GLU A 113 6.05 48.38 26.14
N ARG A 114 6.95 47.63 26.79
CA ARG A 114 7.63 48.08 28.02
C ARG A 114 8.48 49.33 27.79
N GLU A 115 9.16 49.42 26.65
CA GLU A 115 9.97 50.60 26.31
C GLU A 115 9.10 51.83 26.04
N ILE A 116 7.99 51.67 25.30
CA ILE A 116 7.03 52.74 25.07
C ILE A 116 6.48 53.27 26.40
N GLN A 117 6.09 52.36 27.31
CA GLN A 117 5.60 52.73 28.64
C GLN A 117 6.66 53.53 29.42
N ARG A 118 7.91 53.05 29.44
CA ARG A 118 9.03 53.72 30.11
C ARG A 118 9.29 55.13 29.55
N LEU A 119 9.22 55.30 28.24
CA LEU A 119 9.41 56.60 27.59
C LEU A 119 8.24 57.54 27.88
N SER A 120 7.01 57.02 27.95
CA SER A 120 5.81 57.81 28.30
C SER A 120 5.82 58.31 29.74
N GLU A 121 6.43 57.58 30.68
CA GLU A 121 6.52 57.99 32.09
C GLU A 121 7.63 59.02 32.36
N ARG A 122 8.52 59.24 31.39
CA ARG A 122 9.66 60.18 31.48
C ARG A 122 9.38 61.57 30.89
N GLY A 123 8.33 61.71 30.08
CA GLY A 123 7.90 62.98 29.49
C GLY A 123 6.76 63.62 30.27
#